data_AF-A0A1Q3HFW5-F1
#
_entry.id   AF-A0A1Q3HFW5-F1
#
_cell.length_a   1.000
_cell.length_b   1.000
_cell.length_c   1.000
_cell.angle_alpha   90.00
_cell.angle_beta   90.00
_cell.angle_gamma   90.00
#
_symmetry.space_group_name_H-M   'P 1'
#
loop_
_entity.id
_entity.type
_entity.pdbx_description
1 polymer ?
#
loop_
_entity_poly.entity_id
_entity_poly.type
_entity_poly.pdbx_seq_one_letter_code
_entity_poly.pdbx_strand_id
1 'polypeptide(L)'
;MRLKLALSAAVASLLFAAPVLAQQPAAPTAAPTGNEAHHGKHKHKNREARMRHKLERMEHRINRAVERGRLTREQADGFLAEARKLRDDTQAQLQASGGQFTEEQKQQFRERNQALREKVRAAMKPTQPQSQTPTQAP
;
A
#
# COMPACT_ATOMS: atom_id res chain seq x y z
N MET A 1 -40.79 25.37 14.03
CA MET A 1 -41.08 24.69 15.33
C MET A 1 -40.20 23.45 15.43
N ARG A 2 -39.58 23.21 16.60
CA ARG A 2 -38.70 22.05 16.90
C ARG A 2 -39.47 21.03 17.75
N LEU A 3 -39.45 19.74 17.43
CA LEU A 3 -39.65 18.59 18.36
C LEU A 3 -38.97 17.36 17.71
N LYS A 4 -37.81 16.85 18.18
CA LYS A 4 -37.47 16.04 19.37
C LYS A 4 -37.93 14.57 19.31
N LEU A 5 -36.91 13.71 19.17
CA LEU A 5 -36.66 12.38 19.78
C LEU A 5 -37.77 11.32 19.84
N ALA A 6 -37.41 10.12 19.37
CA ALA A 6 -37.59 8.91 20.17
C ALA A 6 -36.39 7.97 19.96
N LEU A 7 -35.59 7.84 21.02
CA LEU A 7 -34.53 6.86 21.22
C LEU A 7 -35.19 5.65 21.88
N SER A 8 -35.04 4.44 21.33
CA SER A 8 -35.43 3.21 22.05
C SER A 8 -34.25 2.26 22.13
N ALA A 9 -33.80 2.09 23.37
CA ALA A 9 -32.80 1.12 23.82
C ALA A 9 -33.45 -0.26 24.01
N ALA A 10 -32.69 -1.31 23.76
CA ALA A 10 -32.85 -2.59 24.44
C ALA A 10 -31.48 -3.24 24.61
N VAL A 11 -31.11 -3.41 25.87
CA VAL A 11 -29.89 -4.01 26.42
C VAL A 11 -30.15 -5.49 26.64
N ALA A 12 -29.18 -6.36 26.34
CA ALA A 12 -29.08 -7.68 26.94
C ALA A 12 -27.62 -8.14 27.01
N SER A 13 -27.06 -8.02 28.21
CA SER A 13 -25.72 -8.45 28.61
C SER A 13 -25.62 -9.97 28.70
N LEU A 14 -24.51 -10.55 28.25
CA LEU A 14 -24.02 -11.85 28.72
C LEU A 14 -22.51 -11.74 29.02
N LEU A 15 -22.21 -12.09 30.27
CA LEU A 15 -20.93 -12.01 30.97
C LEU A 15 -19.96 -13.11 30.50
N PHE A 16 -18.67 -12.81 30.30
CA PHE A 16 -17.59 -13.58 30.93
C PHE A 16 -16.20 -12.89 30.83
N ALA A 17 -15.50 -12.88 31.96
CA ALA A 17 -14.04 -12.75 32.18
C ALA A 17 -13.31 -11.42 31.86
N ALA A 18 -13.07 -10.64 32.93
CA ALA A 18 -11.96 -9.68 33.03
C ALA A 18 -10.61 -10.41 33.22
N PRO A 19 -9.48 -9.77 32.86
CA PRO A 19 -8.75 -9.09 33.93
C PRO A 19 -8.21 -7.70 33.56
N VAL A 20 -8.38 -6.80 34.53
CA VAL A 20 -7.42 -5.79 34.99
C VAL A 20 -6.93 -4.72 33.99
N LEU A 21 -7.41 -3.49 34.17
CA LEU A 21 -6.56 -2.36 34.58
C LEU A 21 -7.44 -1.20 35.08
N ALA A 22 -7.01 -0.62 36.18
CA ALA A 22 -7.74 0.32 37.01
C ALA A 22 -8.08 1.66 36.31
N GLN A 23 -9.19 2.26 36.77
CA GLN A 23 -9.54 3.67 36.62
C GLN A 23 -8.38 4.61 36.96
N GLN A 24 -8.23 5.71 36.20
CA GLN A 24 -8.29 7.06 36.79
C GLN A 24 -8.53 8.15 35.72
N PRO A 25 -9.59 8.98 35.86
CA PRO A 25 -9.77 10.18 35.05
C PRO A 25 -9.15 11.40 35.75
N ALA A 26 -8.23 12.09 35.07
CA ALA A 26 -7.83 13.45 35.43
C ALA A 26 -8.11 14.36 34.23
N ALA A 27 -8.86 15.43 34.50
CA ALA A 27 -9.32 16.42 33.54
C ALA A 27 -8.21 17.47 33.23
N PRO A 28 -8.50 18.58 32.52
CA PRO A 28 -7.82 18.95 31.28
C PRO A 28 -6.81 20.10 31.48
N THR A 29 -5.61 19.96 30.94
CA THR A 29 -4.72 21.11 30.75
C THR A 29 -4.71 21.48 29.28
N ALA A 30 -5.60 22.40 28.92
CA ALA A 30 -5.58 23.09 27.65
C ALA A 30 -4.37 24.04 27.60
N ALA A 31 -3.43 23.73 26.72
CA ALA A 31 -2.56 24.72 26.10
C ALA A 31 -2.24 24.24 24.67
N PRO A 32 -2.99 24.67 23.64
CA PRO A 32 -2.51 24.57 22.28
C PRO A 32 -1.57 25.75 22.06
N THR A 33 -0.30 25.61 22.44
CA THR A 33 0.74 26.45 21.84
C THR A 33 0.85 25.98 20.39
N GLY A 34 0.23 26.74 19.49
CA GLY A 34 0.17 26.47 18.07
C GLY A 34 1.58 26.27 17.53
N ASN A 35 1.92 25.00 17.29
CA ASN A 35 3.10 24.66 16.50
C ASN A 35 2.65 24.70 15.05
N GLU A 36 2.68 25.91 14.49
CA GLU A 36 2.28 26.23 13.14
C GLU A 36 3.29 25.61 12.16
N ALA A 37 3.13 24.31 11.90
CA ALA A 37 3.92 23.55 10.94
C ALA A 37 3.48 23.88 9.50
N HIS A 38 3.74 25.11 9.05
CA HIS A 38 3.43 25.62 7.72
C HIS A 38 4.42 25.14 6.64
N HIS A 39 4.76 23.85 6.56
CA HIS A 39 5.66 23.34 5.50
C HIS A 39 5.27 21.93 4.99
N GLY A 40 4.01 21.71 4.61
CA GLY A 40 3.54 20.40 4.11
C GLY A 40 3.26 20.30 2.60
N LYS A 41 2.87 21.40 1.93
CA LYS A 41 2.10 21.27 0.67
C LYS A 41 2.94 20.93 -0.58
N HIS A 42 4.23 21.29 -0.62
CA HIS A 42 5.06 21.08 -1.81
C HIS A 42 5.63 19.66 -1.95
N LYS A 43 5.74 18.90 -0.86
CA LYS A 43 6.42 17.58 -0.87
C LYS A 43 5.54 16.47 -1.46
N HIS A 44 4.22 16.54 -1.26
CA HIS A 44 3.27 15.51 -1.70
C HIS A 44 3.10 15.48 -3.22
N LYS A 45 2.94 16.64 -3.87
CA LYS A 45 2.80 16.74 -5.33
C LYS A 45 4.02 16.17 -6.06
N ASN A 46 5.22 16.47 -5.55
CA ASN A 46 6.47 16.02 -6.16
C ASN A 46 6.67 14.50 -6.03
N ARG A 47 6.18 13.91 -4.92
CA ARG A 47 6.25 12.45 -4.71
C ARG A 47 5.34 11.68 -5.66
N GLU A 48 4.10 12.14 -5.87
CA GLU A 48 3.17 11.48 -6.80
C GLU A 48 3.68 11.56 -8.24
N ALA A 49 4.14 12.74 -8.67
CA ALA A 49 4.75 12.94 -9.97
C ALA A 49 5.96 11.99 -10.18
N ARG A 50 6.81 11.85 -9.15
CA ARG A 50 7.95 10.92 -9.21
C ARG A 50 7.51 9.46 -9.33
N MET A 51 6.44 9.05 -8.65
CA MET A 51 5.93 7.68 -8.74
C MET A 51 5.33 7.39 -10.13
N ARG A 52 4.57 8.34 -10.69
CA ARG A 52 4.05 8.26 -12.06
C ARG A 52 5.17 8.13 -13.08
N HIS A 53 6.16 9.03 -13.02
CA HIS A 53 7.31 8.98 -13.90
C HIS A 53 8.09 7.65 -13.82
N LYS A 54 8.18 7.08 -12.62
CA LYS A 54 8.83 5.77 -12.42
C LYS A 54 8.05 4.64 -13.09
N LEU A 55 6.73 4.68 -13.04
CA LEU A 55 5.85 3.72 -13.69
C LEU A 55 5.92 3.86 -15.21
N GLU A 56 5.84 5.07 -15.75
CA GLU A 56 5.98 5.35 -17.18
C GLU A 56 7.32 4.84 -17.72
N ARG A 57 8.41 5.08 -16.99
CA ARG A 57 9.73 4.57 -17.37
C ARG A 57 9.78 3.04 -17.37
N MET A 58 9.06 2.40 -16.46
CA MET A 58 8.99 0.94 -16.41
C MET A 58 8.14 0.39 -17.55
N GLU A 59 7.00 1.02 -17.84
CA GLU A 59 6.12 0.69 -18.96
C GLU A 59 6.87 0.75 -20.29
N HIS A 60 7.59 1.84 -20.53
CA HIS A 60 8.42 1.97 -21.72
C HIS A 60 9.50 0.87 -21.82
N ARG A 61 10.07 0.43 -20.69
CA ARG A 61 11.08 -0.66 -20.69
C ARG A 61 10.45 -2.02 -20.98
N ILE A 62 9.26 -2.27 -20.46
CA ILE A 62 8.51 -3.50 -20.68
C ILE A 62 8.03 -3.56 -22.13
N ASN A 63 7.43 -2.49 -22.67
CA ASN A 63 7.01 -2.43 -24.08
C ASN A 63 8.18 -2.66 -25.03
N ARG A 64 9.34 -2.02 -24.79
CA ARG A 64 10.56 -2.27 -25.57
C ARG A 64 11.11 -3.69 -25.44
N ALA A 65 10.75 -4.43 -24.39
CA ALA A 65 11.12 -5.83 -24.25
C ALA A 65 10.16 -6.73 -25.05
N VAL A 66 8.87 -6.38 -25.10
CA VAL A 66 7.88 -7.04 -25.96
C VAL A 66 8.21 -6.85 -27.44
N GLU A 67 8.48 -5.61 -27.86
CA GLU A 67 8.89 -5.29 -29.24
C GLU A 67 10.15 -6.06 -29.68
N ARG A 68 11.07 -6.30 -28.74
CA ARG A 68 12.31 -7.06 -28.97
C ARG A 68 12.12 -8.58 -28.83
N GLY A 69 10.90 -9.06 -28.62
CA GLY A 69 10.61 -10.49 -28.44
C GLY A 69 11.21 -11.10 -27.17
N ARG A 70 11.65 -10.28 -26.20
CA ARG A 70 12.23 -10.75 -24.92
C ARG A 70 11.17 -11.03 -23.87
N LEU A 71 9.94 -10.59 -24.11
CA LEU A 71 8.81 -10.74 -23.20
C LEU A 71 7.55 -10.95 -24.03
N THR A 72 6.61 -11.78 -23.57
CA THR A 72 5.30 -11.86 -24.22
C THR A 72 4.43 -10.67 -23.84
N ARG A 73 3.43 -10.36 -24.67
CA ARG A 73 2.48 -9.27 -24.39
C ARG A 73 1.72 -9.53 -23.09
N GLU A 74 1.27 -10.76 -22.88
CA GLU A 74 0.59 -11.19 -21.65
C GLU A 74 1.46 -11.02 -20.39
N GLN A 75 2.75 -11.37 -20.47
CA GLN A 75 3.68 -11.16 -19.36
C GLN A 75 3.87 -9.67 -19.07
N ALA A 76 3.96 -8.85 -20.12
CA ALA A 76 4.09 -7.40 -19.99
C ALA A 76 2.87 -6.80 -19.29
N ASP A 77 1.67 -7.12 -19.77
CA ASP A 77 0.42 -6.66 -19.19
C ASP A 77 0.28 -7.08 -17.72
N GLY A 78 0.66 -8.31 -17.38
CA GLY A 78 0.71 -8.79 -15.99
C GLY A 78 1.63 -7.96 -15.10
N PHE A 79 2.85 -7.64 -15.56
CA PHE A 79 3.78 -6.81 -14.81
C PHE A 79 3.31 -5.36 -14.67
N LEU A 80 2.68 -4.79 -15.70
CA LEU A 80 2.11 -3.45 -15.66
C LEU A 80 0.93 -3.36 -14.70
N ALA A 81 0.06 -4.38 -14.69
CA ALA A 81 -1.05 -4.47 -13.75
C ALA A 81 -0.57 -4.57 -12.30
N GLU A 82 0.40 -5.47 -12.00
CA GLU A 82 0.96 -5.62 -10.65
C GLU A 82 1.65 -4.33 -10.18
N ALA A 83 2.37 -3.66 -11.08
CA ALA A 83 3.00 -2.37 -10.81
C ALA A 83 2.01 -1.23 -10.51
N ARG A 84 0.94 -1.12 -11.31
CA ARG A 84 -0.13 -0.13 -11.11
C ARG A 84 -0.82 -0.35 -9.78
N LYS A 85 -1.20 -1.61 -9.50
CA LYS A 85 -1.81 -2.00 -8.23
C LYS A 85 -0.92 -1.66 -7.03
N LEU A 86 0.37 -1.97 -7.11
CA LEU A 86 1.32 -1.66 -6.03
C LEU A 86 1.43 -0.15 -5.79
N ARG A 87 1.41 0.67 -6.84
CA ARG A 87 1.42 2.14 -6.74
C ARG A 87 0.11 2.67 -6.14
N ASP A 88 -1.03 2.13 -6.54
CA ASP A 88 -2.33 2.54 -6.02
C ASP A 88 -2.51 2.14 -4.55
N ASP A 89 -2.11 0.92 -4.16
CA ASP A 89 -2.03 0.47 -2.75
C ASP A 89 -1.20 1.44 -1.91
N THR A 90 -0.02 1.80 -2.42
CA THR A 90 0.91 2.71 -1.73
C THR A 90 0.32 4.10 -1.59
N GLN A 91 -0.33 4.59 -2.64
CA GLN A 91 -0.96 5.90 -2.67
C GLN A 91 -2.19 5.94 -1.75
N ALA A 92 -2.98 4.87 -1.68
CA ALA A 92 -4.10 4.74 -0.76
C ALA A 92 -3.61 4.68 0.69
N GLN A 93 -2.58 3.89 0.96
CA GLN A 93 -1.99 3.76 2.29
C GLN A 93 -1.38 5.09 2.76
N LEU A 94 -0.68 5.82 1.88
CA LEU A 94 -0.19 7.17 2.17
C LEU A 94 -1.31 8.17 2.48
N GLN A 95 -2.44 8.08 1.79
CA GLN A 95 -3.57 8.97 2.05
C GLN A 95 -4.22 8.63 3.37
N ALA A 96 -4.41 7.34 3.66
CA ALA A 96 -4.97 6.86 4.92
C ALA A 96 -4.09 7.22 6.13
N SER A 97 -2.76 7.21 5.96
CA SER A 97 -1.79 7.46 7.03
C SER A 97 -1.31 8.93 7.11
N GLY A 98 -1.97 9.86 6.42
CA GLY A 98 -1.58 11.27 6.43
C GLY A 98 -0.19 11.56 5.86
N GLY A 99 0.32 10.70 4.97
CA GLY A 99 1.62 10.82 4.31
C GLY A 99 2.75 10.06 4.97
N GLN A 100 2.50 9.35 6.06
CA GLN A 100 3.51 8.64 6.82
C GLN A 100 3.44 7.12 6.59
N PHE A 101 4.56 6.42 6.67
CA PHE A 101 4.54 4.96 6.67
C PHE A 101 5.22 4.49 7.95
N THR A 102 4.67 3.47 8.59
CA THR A 102 5.41 2.74 9.62
C THR A 102 6.60 2.04 8.99
N GLU A 103 7.63 1.74 9.78
CA GLU A 103 8.82 1.06 9.27
C GLU A 103 8.47 -0.32 8.68
N GLU A 104 7.53 -1.04 9.32
CA GLU A 104 7.02 -2.32 8.83
C GLU A 104 6.34 -2.18 7.45
N GLN A 105 5.50 -1.15 7.25
CA GLN A 105 4.84 -0.90 5.97
C GLN A 105 5.86 -0.54 4.87
N LYS A 106 6.88 0.25 5.20
CA LYS A 106 7.98 0.55 4.27
C LYS A 106 8.74 -0.72 3.90
N GLN A 107 8.98 -1.60 4.86
CA GLN A 107 9.69 -2.86 4.65
C GLN A 107 8.89 -3.77 3.73
N GLN A 108 7.61 -4.00 4.02
CA GLN A 108 6.71 -4.79 3.17
C GLN A 108 6.62 -4.23 1.76
N PHE A 109 6.53 -2.90 1.60
CA PHE A 109 6.52 -2.28 0.28
C PHE A 109 7.83 -2.48 -0.47
N ARG A 110 8.98 -2.37 0.22
CA ARG A 110 10.29 -2.61 -0.37
C ARG A 110 10.41 -4.06 -0.85
N GLU A 111 10.00 -5.02 -0.03
CA GLU A 111 10.01 -6.45 -0.37
C GLU A 111 9.11 -6.74 -1.57
N ARG A 112 7.85 -6.26 -1.55
CA ARG A 112 6.92 -6.41 -2.70
C ARG A 112 7.50 -5.82 -3.99
N ASN A 113 8.10 -4.63 -3.90
CA ASN A 113 8.69 -3.97 -5.05
C ASN A 113 9.99 -4.66 -5.54
N GLN A 114 10.78 -5.23 -4.63
CA GLN A 114 11.95 -6.04 -5.01
C GLN A 114 11.50 -7.32 -5.70
N ALA A 115 10.56 -8.06 -5.13
CA ALA A 115 10.01 -9.28 -5.71
C ALA A 115 9.46 -9.03 -7.13
N LEU A 116 8.68 -7.96 -7.33
CA LEU A 116 8.21 -7.58 -8.67
C LEU A 116 9.37 -7.29 -9.63
N ARG A 117 10.38 -6.52 -9.19
CA ARG A 117 11.55 -6.22 -10.02
C ARG A 117 12.35 -7.46 -10.37
N GLU A 118 12.44 -8.42 -9.46
CA GLU A 118 13.10 -9.70 -9.70
C GLU A 118 12.30 -10.56 -10.68
N LYS A 119 10.97 -10.67 -10.54
CA LYS A 119 10.11 -11.33 -11.52
C LYS A 119 10.27 -10.74 -12.92
N VAL A 120 10.19 -9.41 -13.04
CA VAL A 120 10.40 -8.70 -14.32
C VAL A 120 11.80 -8.95 -14.85
N ARG A 121 12.83 -8.91 -13.99
CA ARG A 121 14.21 -9.15 -14.39
C ARG A 121 14.46 -10.58 -14.82
N ALA A 122 13.85 -11.56 -14.15
CA ALA A 122 13.92 -12.97 -14.50
C ALA A 122 13.27 -13.21 -15.86
N ALA A 123 12.06 -12.68 -16.06
CA ALA A 123 11.37 -12.74 -17.35
C ALA A 123 12.13 -12.03 -18.48
N MET A 124 12.90 -10.98 -18.17
CA MET A 124 13.73 -10.27 -19.16
C MET A 124 15.08 -10.94 -19.47
N LYS A 125 15.55 -11.92 -18.67
CA LYS A 125 16.94 -12.39 -18.73
C LYS A 125 17.17 -13.52 -19.73
N PRO A 126 16.30 -14.52 -19.87
CA PRO A 126 16.20 -15.18 -21.18
C PRO A 126 14.84 -15.86 -21.46
N THR A 127 14.48 -15.92 -22.73
CA THR A 127 13.84 -17.12 -23.31
C THR A 127 14.81 -18.29 -23.11
N GLN A 128 14.72 -18.94 -21.95
CA GLN A 128 15.07 -20.35 -21.82
C GLN A 128 13.74 -21.08 -21.63
N PRO A 129 13.44 -22.11 -22.43
CA PRO A 129 12.30 -22.97 -22.18
C PRO A 129 12.51 -23.61 -20.81
N GLN A 130 11.85 -23.09 -19.78
CA GLN A 130 11.75 -23.80 -18.52
C GLN A 130 10.83 -24.99 -18.78
N SER A 131 11.45 -26.11 -19.15
CA SER A 131 10.93 -27.44 -18.92
C SER A 131 10.47 -27.50 -17.47
N GLN A 132 9.17 -27.38 -17.27
CA GLN A 132 8.55 -27.64 -15.98
C GLN A 132 8.75 -29.15 -15.75
N THR A 133 9.73 -29.52 -14.94
CA THR A 133 9.80 -30.87 -14.38
C THR A 133 8.96 -30.85 -13.11
N PRO A 134 7.76 -31.47 -13.10
CA PRO A 134 7.11 -31.79 -11.84
C PRO A 134 7.86 -32.95 -11.21
N THR A 135 8.88 -32.66 -10.39
CA THR A 135 9.36 -33.65 -9.42
C THR A 135 8.44 -33.58 -8.21
N GLN A 136 7.28 -34.22 -8.35
CA GLN A 136 6.51 -34.70 -7.23
C GLN A 136 6.60 -36.22 -7.28
N ALA A 137 7.39 -36.79 -6.37
CA ALA A 137 7.32 -38.20 -6.04
C ALA A 137 7.24 -38.32 -4.50
N PRO A 138 6.34 -39.19 -3.99
CA PRO A 138 6.07 -39.36 -2.56
C PRO A 138 7.21 -40.07 -1.81
#